data_AF-A0A7C4GLU0-F1
#
_entry.id   AF-A0A7C4GLU0-F1
#
_cell.length_a   1.000
_cell.length_b   1.000
_cell.length_c   1.000
_cell.angle_alpha   90.00
_cell.angle_beta   90.00
_cell.angle_gamma   90.00
#
_symmetry.space_group_name_H-M   'P 1'
#
loop_
_entity.id
_entity.type
_entity.pdbx_description
1 polymer ?
#
loop_
_entity_poly.entity_id
_entity_poly.type
_entity_poly.pdbx_seq_one_letter_code
_entity_poly.pdbx_strand_id
1 'polypeptide(L)'
;IALTIAFGPSFLNHIIASATVIFTLLMVAIFSREEEFRRTLRESLPTVASVTLISSISGFSLSSARERIEDTPGILTIYPAIIDTLGDCGAIFGSTSTTSLFTGLMRPSFSEISSRIYELAQIWVAGLIYYFLYAILGFSVGGNFNSFAIPLLVYLILFPLISIFTFSLAILAFKKGLNPDNFIIPLETTMTDTITTVMLAAILSI
;
A
#
# COMPACT_ATOMS: atom_id res chain seq x y z
N ILE A 1 12.27 18.23 3.89
CA ILE A 1 12.76 18.01 2.51
C ILE A 1 11.61 18.03 1.51
N ALA A 2 10.61 17.15 1.59
CA ALA A 2 9.42 17.20 0.71
C ALA A 2 8.61 18.51 0.83
N LEU A 3 8.39 19.00 2.07
CA LEU A 3 7.75 20.31 2.28
C LEU A 3 8.62 21.49 1.83
N THR A 4 9.94 21.42 2.02
CA THR A 4 10.86 22.51 1.61
C THR A 4 10.98 22.61 0.09
N ILE A 5 10.79 21.50 -0.63
CA ILE A 5 10.65 21.49 -2.09
C ILE A 5 9.28 22.04 -2.47
N ALA A 6 8.18 21.68 -1.80
CA ALA A 6 6.87 22.26 -2.06
C ALA A 6 6.79 23.79 -1.81
N PHE A 7 7.59 24.30 -0.87
CA PHE A 7 7.64 25.72 -0.46
C PHE A 7 8.97 26.43 -0.78
N GLY A 8 9.79 25.88 -1.69
CA GLY A 8 10.93 26.59 -2.28
C GLY A 8 10.46 27.81 -3.10
N PRO A 9 11.37 28.70 -3.57
CA PRO A 9 10.99 29.89 -4.33
C PRO A 9 10.03 29.48 -5.45
N SER A 10 8.78 29.95 -5.36
CA SER A 10 7.61 29.44 -6.09
C SER A 10 7.89 29.22 -7.57
N PHE A 11 8.67 30.11 -8.18
CA PHE A 11 9.09 30.03 -9.58
C PHE A 11 9.77 28.71 -9.97
N LEU A 12 10.69 28.17 -9.15
CA LEU A 12 11.39 26.91 -9.47
C LEU A 12 10.42 25.72 -9.47
N ASN A 13 9.48 25.69 -8.53
CA ASN A 13 8.46 24.64 -8.45
C ASN A 13 7.51 24.68 -9.65
N HIS A 14 7.13 25.88 -10.10
CA HIS A 14 6.29 26.03 -11.29
C HIS A 14 7.02 25.57 -12.55
N ILE A 15 8.33 25.86 -12.67
CA ILE A 15 9.17 25.36 -13.78
C ILE A 15 9.22 23.84 -13.76
N ILE A 16 9.54 23.22 -12.61
CA ILE A 16 9.65 21.77 -12.49
C ILE A 16 8.30 21.11 -12.81
N ALA A 17 7.20 21.58 -12.21
CA ALA A 17 5.87 21.04 -12.46
C ALA A 17 5.46 21.17 -13.94
N SER A 18 5.70 22.33 -14.54
CA SER A 18 5.40 22.55 -15.97
C SER A 18 6.25 21.62 -16.86
N ALA A 19 7.53 21.46 -16.55
CA ALA A 19 8.42 20.56 -17.27
C ALA A 19 7.96 19.09 -17.16
N THR A 20 7.53 18.64 -15.97
CA THR A 20 6.97 17.29 -15.78
C THR A 20 5.69 17.09 -16.58
N VAL A 21 4.77 18.06 -16.58
CA VAL A 21 3.52 17.98 -17.37
C VAL A 21 3.83 17.92 -18.87
N ILE A 22 4.71 18.81 -19.35
CA ILE A 22 5.13 18.82 -20.76
C ILE A 22 5.79 17.49 -21.13
N PHE A 23 6.70 16.98 -20.31
CA PHE A 23 7.36 15.70 -20.52
C PHE A 23 6.34 14.55 -20.61
N THR A 24 5.39 14.47 -19.67
CA THR A 24 4.32 13.46 -19.69
C THR A 24 3.47 13.57 -20.95
N LEU A 25 3.06 14.79 -21.34
CA LEU A 25 2.29 15.01 -22.57
C LEU A 25 3.07 14.63 -23.83
N LEU A 26 4.38 14.91 -23.87
CA LEU A 26 5.26 14.50 -24.97
C LEU A 26 5.40 12.98 -25.04
N MET A 27 5.60 12.30 -23.91
CA MET A 27 5.64 10.83 -23.86
C MET A 27 4.31 10.25 -24.37
N VAL A 28 3.17 10.78 -23.92
CA VAL A 28 1.86 10.36 -24.41
C VAL A 28 1.74 10.61 -25.91
N ALA A 29 2.16 11.76 -26.43
CA ALA A 29 2.09 12.06 -27.86
C ALA A 29 2.97 11.11 -28.70
N ILE A 30 4.21 10.88 -28.28
CA ILE A 30 5.20 10.03 -28.98
C ILE A 30 4.73 8.57 -28.99
N PHE A 31 4.34 8.03 -27.84
CA PHE A 31 3.96 6.62 -27.68
C PHE A 31 2.47 6.35 -27.92
N SER A 32 1.66 7.38 -28.19
CA SER A 32 0.20 7.24 -28.43
C SER A 32 -0.18 6.26 -29.53
N ARG A 33 0.75 5.95 -30.45
CA ARG A 33 0.52 5.01 -31.55
C ARG A 33 0.83 3.55 -31.18
N GLU A 34 1.52 3.32 -30.07
CA GLU A 34 1.83 1.97 -29.61
C GLU A 34 0.63 1.34 -28.90
N GLU A 35 0.22 0.16 -29.36
CA GLU A 35 -0.97 -0.52 -28.87
C GLU A 35 -0.84 -0.88 -27.39
N GLU A 36 0.34 -1.36 -26.98
CA GLU A 36 0.64 -1.70 -25.60
C GLU A 36 0.57 -0.48 -24.68
N PHE A 37 1.15 0.65 -25.09
CA PHE A 37 1.06 1.91 -24.34
C PHE A 37 -0.40 2.37 -24.15
N ARG A 38 -1.20 2.35 -25.23
CA ARG A 38 -2.63 2.72 -25.15
C ARG A 38 -3.42 1.76 -24.27
N ARG A 39 -3.09 0.46 -24.33
CA ARG A 39 -3.72 -0.58 -23.52
C ARG A 39 -3.40 -0.36 -22.04
N THR A 40 -2.14 -0.16 -21.68
CA THR A 40 -1.71 0.13 -20.31
C THR A 40 -2.38 1.38 -19.76
N LEU A 41 -2.45 2.47 -20.54
CA LEU A 41 -3.18 3.67 -20.13
C LEU A 41 -4.67 3.38 -19.89
N ARG A 42 -5.33 2.67 -20.82
CA ARG A 42 -6.76 2.34 -20.71
C ARG A 42 -7.06 1.44 -19.50
N GLU A 43 -6.20 0.47 -19.23
CA GLU A 43 -6.33 -0.46 -18.11
C GLU A 43 -6.01 0.23 -16.77
N SER A 44 -4.99 1.09 -16.72
CA SER A 44 -4.54 1.73 -15.48
C SER A 44 -5.34 2.97 -15.11
N LEU A 45 -5.92 3.71 -16.07
CA LEU A 45 -6.68 4.94 -15.78
C LEU A 45 -7.84 4.73 -14.79
N PRO A 46 -8.72 3.71 -14.95
CA PRO A 46 -9.76 3.40 -13.97
C PRO A 46 -9.18 3.04 -12.60
N THR A 47 -8.07 2.29 -12.57
CA THR A 47 -7.37 1.93 -11.34
C THR A 47 -6.86 3.16 -10.62
N VAL A 48 -6.14 4.04 -11.31
CA VAL A 48 -5.57 5.29 -10.75
C VAL A 48 -6.68 6.21 -10.24
N ALA A 49 -7.78 6.36 -10.99
CA ALA A 49 -8.92 7.14 -10.53
C ALA A 49 -9.53 6.56 -9.24
N SER A 50 -9.69 5.24 -9.17
CA SER A 50 -10.21 4.55 -7.99
C SER A 50 -9.27 4.68 -6.78
N VAL A 51 -7.97 4.43 -7.00
CA VAL A 51 -6.91 4.59 -6.01
C VAL A 51 -6.89 6.00 -5.45
N THR A 52 -6.95 7.02 -6.30
CA THR A 52 -6.94 8.43 -5.85
C THR A 52 -8.10 8.75 -4.90
N LEU A 53 -9.29 8.22 -5.19
CA LEU A 53 -10.45 8.38 -4.31
C LEU A 53 -10.26 7.67 -2.96
N ILE A 54 -9.72 6.45 -2.97
CA ILE A 54 -9.44 5.68 -1.74
C ILE A 54 -8.34 6.37 -0.93
N SER A 55 -7.25 6.82 -1.56
CA SER A 55 -6.16 7.56 -0.91
C SER A 55 -6.66 8.85 -0.25
N SER A 56 -7.72 9.48 -0.78
CA SER A 56 -8.34 10.64 -0.14
C SER A 56 -8.95 10.30 1.22
N ILE A 57 -9.50 9.08 1.39
CA ILE A 57 -9.97 8.58 2.68
C ILE A 57 -8.79 8.40 3.63
N SER A 58 -7.71 7.77 3.17
CA SER A 58 -6.48 7.63 3.97
C SER A 58 -5.95 9.00 4.44
N GLY A 59 -5.85 9.98 3.53
CA GLY A 59 -5.42 11.33 3.85
C GLY A 59 -6.32 12.04 4.86
N PHE A 60 -7.63 11.89 4.74
CA PHE A 60 -8.59 12.41 5.72
C PHE A 60 -8.42 11.74 7.09
N SER A 61 -8.31 10.42 7.14
CA SER A 61 -8.08 9.67 8.38
C SER A 61 -6.77 10.05 9.04
N LEU A 62 -5.68 10.17 8.28
CA LEU A 62 -4.39 10.65 8.78
C LEU A 62 -4.49 12.06 9.32
N SER A 63 -5.18 12.98 8.60
CA SER A 63 -5.41 14.34 9.06
C SER A 63 -6.19 14.39 10.38
N SER A 64 -7.15 13.47 10.58
CA SER A 64 -7.94 13.40 11.81
C SER A 64 -7.14 12.87 13.01
N ALA A 65 -6.14 12.02 12.76
CA ALA A 65 -5.27 11.45 13.78
C ALA A 65 -3.96 12.23 13.98
N ARG A 66 -3.70 13.26 13.16
CA ARG A 66 -2.44 13.98 13.08
C ARG A 66 -1.92 14.45 14.43
N GLU A 67 -2.74 15.16 15.20
CA GLU A 67 -2.36 15.69 16.52
C GLU A 67 -1.90 14.57 17.46
N ARG A 68 -2.64 13.46 17.49
CA ARG A 68 -2.36 12.30 18.36
C ARG A 68 -1.10 11.54 17.94
N ILE A 69 -0.85 11.44 16.63
CA ILE A 69 0.36 10.83 16.09
C ILE A 69 1.56 11.74 16.39
N GLU A 70 1.44 13.06 16.20
CA GLU A 70 2.47 14.05 16.54
C GLU A 70 2.80 14.04 18.05
N ASP A 71 1.80 13.83 18.91
CA ASP A 71 1.96 13.67 20.36
C ASP A 71 2.54 12.33 20.78
N THR A 72 2.72 11.38 19.86
CA THR A 72 3.29 10.05 20.13
C THR A 72 4.56 9.82 19.30
N PRO A 73 5.73 10.35 19.73
CA PRO A 73 6.97 10.32 18.95
C PRO A 73 7.41 8.92 18.47
N GLY A 74 7.15 7.89 19.29
CA GLY A 74 7.43 6.50 18.95
C GLY A 74 6.64 6.03 17.73
N ILE A 75 5.33 6.28 17.72
CA ILE A 75 4.44 5.91 16.60
C ILE A 75 4.72 6.76 15.37
N LEU A 76 4.92 8.07 15.52
CA LEU A 76 5.28 8.97 14.41
C LEU A 76 6.52 8.49 13.66
N THR A 77 7.53 8.02 14.40
CA THR A 77 8.81 7.57 13.82
C THR A 77 8.65 6.30 12.99
N ILE A 78 7.84 5.35 13.45
CA ILE A 78 7.69 4.04 12.81
C ILE A 78 6.49 3.95 11.85
N TYR A 79 5.62 4.96 11.83
CA TYR A 79 4.40 4.97 11.02
C TYR A 79 4.64 4.66 9.54
N PRO A 80 5.61 5.31 8.84
CA PRO A 80 5.88 4.98 7.44
C PRO A 80 6.31 3.52 7.24
N ALA A 81 7.11 2.97 8.17
CA ALA A 81 7.58 1.59 8.07
C ALA A 81 6.45 0.57 8.30
N ILE A 82 5.51 0.89 9.19
CA ILE A 82 4.33 0.06 9.49
C ILE A 82 3.43 -0.06 8.26
N ILE A 83 3.07 1.07 7.61
CA ILE A 83 2.18 1.03 6.45
C ILE A 83 2.82 0.30 5.27
N ASP A 84 4.10 0.59 5.01
CA ASP A 84 4.86 0.07 3.88
C ASP A 84 5.09 -1.45 4.00
N THR A 85 5.55 -1.93 5.15
CA THR A 85 5.82 -3.37 5.36
C THR A 85 4.57 -4.23 5.26
N LEU A 86 3.41 -3.70 5.66
CA LEU A 86 2.17 -4.43 5.52
C LEU A 86 1.73 -4.52 4.07
N GLY A 87 1.94 -3.43 3.31
CA GLY A 87 1.77 -3.41 1.86
C GLY A 87 2.67 -4.43 1.19
N ASP A 88 3.94 -4.50 1.58
CA ASP A 88 4.89 -5.50 1.06
C ASP A 88 4.42 -6.94 1.33
N CYS A 89 3.89 -7.22 2.52
CA CYS A 89 3.33 -8.53 2.84
C CYS A 89 2.17 -8.90 1.89
N GLY A 90 1.26 -7.95 1.66
CA GLY A 90 0.17 -8.12 0.70
C GLY A 90 0.69 -8.30 -0.72
N ALA A 91 1.58 -7.43 -1.20
CA ALA A 91 2.19 -7.48 -2.52
C ALA A 91 2.92 -8.79 -2.80
N ILE A 92 3.70 -9.32 -1.84
CA ILE A 92 4.35 -10.63 -1.96
C ILE A 92 3.29 -11.70 -2.19
N PHE A 93 2.26 -11.76 -1.34
CA PHE A 93 1.21 -12.76 -1.46
C PHE A 93 0.41 -12.61 -2.76
N GLY A 94 0.15 -11.37 -3.21
CA GLY A 94 -0.50 -11.06 -4.47
C GLY A 94 0.31 -11.55 -5.67
N SER A 95 1.59 -11.21 -5.72
CA SER A 95 2.49 -11.57 -6.82
C SER A 95 2.69 -13.08 -6.95
N THR A 96 2.83 -13.79 -5.82
CA THR A 96 2.94 -15.24 -5.85
C THR A 96 1.59 -15.90 -6.21
N SER A 97 0.46 -15.33 -5.79
CA SER A 97 -0.89 -15.77 -6.19
C SER A 97 -1.08 -15.65 -7.70
N THR A 98 -0.79 -14.48 -8.27
CA THR A 98 -0.97 -14.21 -9.69
C THR A 98 -0.05 -15.09 -10.51
N THR A 99 1.22 -15.21 -10.13
CA THR A 99 2.18 -16.12 -10.77
C THR A 99 1.66 -17.56 -10.78
N SER A 100 1.15 -18.04 -9.64
CA SER A 100 0.60 -19.40 -9.54
C SER A 100 -0.64 -19.62 -10.42
N LEU A 101 -1.50 -18.60 -10.58
CA LEU A 101 -2.66 -18.65 -11.48
C LEU A 101 -2.23 -18.66 -12.95
N PHE A 102 -1.33 -17.77 -13.35
CA PHE A 102 -0.88 -17.64 -14.74
C PHE A 102 -0.01 -18.81 -15.21
N THR A 103 0.74 -19.45 -14.31
CA THR A 103 1.51 -20.66 -14.60
C THR A 103 0.68 -21.95 -14.54
N GLY A 104 -0.59 -21.88 -14.14
CA GLY A 104 -1.49 -23.04 -14.04
C GLY A 104 -1.23 -23.92 -12.82
N LEU A 105 -0.42 -23.47 -11.86
CA LEU A 105 -0.16 -24.17 -10.59
C LEU A 105 -1.34 -24.08 -9.61
N MET A 106 -2.17 -23.04 -9.75
CA MET A 106 -3.33 -22.79 -8.89
C MET A 106 -4.60 -22.61 -9.72
N ARG A 107 -5.73 -23.10 -9.21
CA ARG A 107 -7.05 -22.86 -9.81
C ARG A 107 -7.60 -21.50 -9.37
N PRO A 108 -8.37 -20.78 -10.21
CA PRO A 108 -8.98 -19.50 -9.84
C PRO A 108 -10.19 -19.67 -8.90
N SER A 109 -9.95 -20.18 -7.68
CA SER A 109 -10.97 -20.43 -6.66
C SER A 109 -10.53 -19.86 -5.31
N PHE A 110 -11.47 -19.22 -4.60
CA PHE A 110 -11.21 -18.67 -3.26
C PHE A 110 -10.87 -19.76 -2.23
N SER A 111 -11.28 -21.00 -2.47
CA SER A 111 -10.94 -22.16 -1.63
C SER A 111 -9.44 -22.46 -1.60
N GLU A 112 -8.70 -22.05 -2.64
CA GLU A 112 -7.24 -22.27 -2.75
C GLU A 112 -6.44 -21.42 -1.75
N ILE A 113 -7.06 -20.52 -1.00
CA ILE A 113 -6.34 -19.81 0.06
C ILE A 113 -5.83 -20.78 1.14
N SER A 114 -6.58 -21.85 1.40
CA SER A 114 -6.25 -22.83 2.43
C SER A 114 -5.04 -23.70 2.05
N SER A 115 -4.85 -23.99 0.76
CA SER A 115 -3.68 -24.73 0.26
C SER A 115 -2.38 -23.91 0.35
N ARG A 116 -2.49 -22.59 0.59
CA ARG A 116 -1.37 -21.65 0.69
C ARG A 116 -1.08 -21.17 2.10
N ILE A 117 -1.63 -21.85 3.11
CA ILE A 117 -1.47 -21.46 4.51
C ILE A 117 0.00 -21.45 4.96
N TYR A 118 0.85 -22.33 4.41
CA TYR A 118 2.28 -22.36 4.72
C TYR A 118 3.01 -21.13 4.20
N GLU A 119 2.67 -20.68 3.00
CA GLU A 119 3.23 -19.46 2.43
C GLU A 119 2.76 -18.22 3.21
N LEU A 120 1.46 -18.16 3.54
CA LEU A 120 0.93 -17.13 4.42
C LEU A 120 1.63 -17.11 5.77
N ALA A 121 1.92 -18.28 6.36
CA ALA A 121 2.65 -18.37 7.62
C ALA A 121 4.09 -17.85 7.49
N GLN A 122 4.78 -18.12 6.37
CA GLN A 122 6.13 -17.60 6.12
C GLN A 122 6.14 -16.08 6.01
N ILE A 123 5.20 -15.51 5.24
CA ILE A 123 5.05 -14.06 5.12
C ILE A 123 4.67 -13.48 6.48
N TRP A 124 3.76 -14.13 7.21
CA TRP A 124 3.32 -13.69 8.52
C TRP A 124 4.46 -13.62 9.53
N VAL A 125 5.30 -14.65 9.59
CA VAL A 125 6.48 -14.68 10.47
C VAL A 125 7.50 -13.62 10.06
N ALA A 126 7.75 -13.46 8.76
CA ALA A 126 8.68 -12.44 8.27
C ALA A 126 8.22 -11.03 8.65
N GLY A 127 6.95 -10.69 8.39
CA GLY A 127 6.40 -9.40 8.79
C GLY A 127 6.38 -9.21 10.31
N LEU A 128 6.10 -10.27 11.09
CA LEU A 128 6.12 -10.20 12.55
C LEU A 128 7.50 -9.81 13.09
N ILE A 129 8.58 -10.31 12.48
CA ILE A 129 9.95 -9.93 12.84
C ILE A 129 10.16 -8.43 12.63
N TYR A 130 9.76 -7.88 11.47
CA TYR A 130 9.89 -6.44 11.20
C TYR A 130 9.04 -5.60 12.15
N TYR A 131 7.79 -6.00 12.38
CA TYR A 131 6.92 -5.31 13.32
C TYR A 131 7.41 -5.36 14.77
N PHE A 132 8.09 -6.43 15.17
CA PHE A 132 8.76 -6.51 16.45
C PHE A 132 9.95 -5.54 16.54
N LEU A 133 10.73 -5.40 15.47
CA LEU A 133 11.80 -4.40 15.39
C LEU A 133 11.23 -2.98 15.46
N TYR A 134 10.12 -2.70 14.76
CA TYR A 134 9.43 -1.41 14.83
C TYR A 134 8.87 -1.14 16.22
N ALA A 135 8.34 -2.15 16.91
CA ALA A 135 7.89 -2.01 18.29
C ALA A 135 9.05 -1.63 19.23
N ILE A 136 10.24 -2.24 19.08
CA ILE A 136 11.43 -1.88 19.86
C ILE A 136 11.86 -0.43 19.57
N LEU A 137 11.88 -0.03 18.30
CA LEU A 137 12.24 1.34 17.89
C LEU A 137 11.21 2.37 18.37
N GLY A 138 9.92 2.05 18.26
CA GLY A 138 8.84 2.89 18.77
C GLY A 138 8.95 3.07 20.28
N PHE A 139 9.23 2.00 21.02
CA PHE A 139 9.47 2.05 22.45
C PHE A 139 10.69 2.88 22.83
N SER A 140 11.81 2.71 22.12
CA SER A 140 13.06 3.42 22.44
C SER A 140 12.95 4.93 22.23
N VAL A 141 12.17 5.36 21.24
CA VAL A 141 11.92 6.78 20.94
C VAL A 141 10.80 7.36 21.80
N GLY A 142 9.68 6.64 21.93
CA GLY A 142 8.47 7.14 22.60
C GLY A 142 8.46 6.94 24.12
N GLY A 143 9.28 6.04 24.66
CA GLY A 143 9.40 5.75 26.10
C GLY A 143 8.14 5.17 26.75
N ASN A 144 7.12 4.79 25.97
CA ASN A 144 5.84 4.28 26.46
C ASN A 144 5.51 2.91 25.89
N PHE A 145 4.80 2.10 26.68
CA PHE A 145 4.43 0.73 26.29
C PHE A 145 3.47 0.71 25.07
N ASN A 146 2.67 1.76 24.87
CA ASN A 146 1.77 1.85 23.73
C ASN A 146 2.55 1.86 22.40
N SER A 147 3.70 2.53 22.36
CA SER A 147 4.59 2.57 21.18
C SER A 147 5.22 1.22 20.85
N PHE A 148 5.23 0.28 21.81
CA PHE A 148 5.61 -1.11 21.61
C PHE A 148 4.41 -1.98 21.17
N ALA A 149 3.28 -1.84 21.86
CA ALA A 149 2.14 -2.74 21.68
C ALA A 149 1.31 -2.45 20.42
N ILE A 150 1.09 -1.18 20.08
CA ILE A 150 0.22 -0.78 18.97
C ILE A 150 0.67 -1.36 17.63
N PRO A 151 1.96 -1.28 17.22
CA PRO A 151 2.41 -1.86 15.94
C PRO A 151 2.11 -3.35 15.84
N LEU A 152 2.37 -4.11 16.90
CA LEU A 152 2.12 -5.55 16.94
C LEU A 152 0.62 -5.86 16.83
N LEU A 153 -0.23 -5.13 17.55
CA LEU A 153 -1.69 -5.27 17.47
C LEU A 153 -2.22 -4.98 16.06
N VAL A 154 -1.75 -3.88 15.46
CA VAL A 154 -2.09 -3.51 14.08
C VAL A 154 -1.75 -4.65 13.13
N TYR A 155 -0.54 -5.20 13.21
CA TYR A 155 -0.11 -6.29 12.35
C TYR A 155 -0.95 -7.56 12.53
N LEU A 156 -1.17 -7.99 13.78
CA LEU A 156 -1.94 -9.20 14.08
C LEU A 156 -3.37 -9.13 13.54
N ILE A 157 -3.98 -7.95 13.58
CA ILE A 157 -5.36 -7.74 13.14
C ILE A 157 -5.43 -7.59 11.62
N LEU A 158 -4.52 -6.82 11.02
CA LEU A 158 -4.65 -6.42 9.62
C LEU A 158 -4.05 -7.43 8.64
N PHE A 159 -3.00 -8.16 9.00
CA PHE A 159 -2.37 -9.12 8.10
C PHE A 159 -3.36 -10.15 7.51
N PRO A 160 -4.24 -10.80 8.31
CA PRO A 160 -5.23 -11.73 7.77
C PRO A 160 -6.22 -11.05 6.80
N LEU A 161 -6.64 -9.82 7.12
CA LEU A 161 -7.60 -9.07 6.29
C LEU A 161 -7.00 -8.72 4.93
N ILE A 162 -5.75 -8.25 4.93
CA ILE A 162 -5.04 -7.88 3.70
C ILE A 162 -4.71 -9.12 2.89
N SER A 163 -4.31 -10.22 3.53
CA SER A 163 -4.08 -11.50 2.85
C SER A 163 -5.33 -11.98 2.10
N ILE A 164 -6.51 -11.93 2.74
CA ILE A 164 -7.78 -12.28 2.11
C ILE A 164 -8.11 -11.31 0.97
N PHE A 165 -7.94 -10.00 1.21
CA PHE A 165 -8.21 -8.97 0.22
C PHE A 165 -7.35 -9.17 -1.04
N THR A 166 -6.04 -9.29 -0.88
CA THR A 166 -5.10 -9.43 -1.98
C THR A 166 -5.30 -10.72 -2.76
N PHE A 167 -5.53 -11.84 -2.06
CA PHE A 167 -5.84 -13.12 -2.71
C PHE A 167 -7.13 -13.04 -3.53
N SER A 168 -8.14 -12.39 -2.96
CA SER A 168 -9.41 -12.17 -3.66
C SER A 168 -9.19 -11.34 -4.91
N LEU A 169 -8.44 -10.25 -4.79
CA LEU A 169 -8.10 -9.36 -5.90
C LEU A 169 -7.35 -10.10 -7.01
N ALA A 170 -6.41 -10.99 -6.65
CA ALA A 170 -5.69 -11.84 -7.61
C ALA A 170 -6.62 -12.78 -8.38
N ILE A 171 -7.53 -13.47 -7.70
CA ILE A 171 -8.51 -14.36 -8.37
C ILE A 171 -9.44 -13.56 -9.28
N LEU A 172 -9.94 -12.41 -8.81
CA LEU A 172 -10.84 -11.54 -9.55
C LEU A 172 -10.17 -10.96 -10.81
N ALA A 173 -8.94 -10.49 -10.67
CA ALA A 173 -8.15 -9.97 -11.78
C ALA A 173 -7.87 -11.06 -12.83
N PHE A 174 -7.46 -12.25 -12.38
CA PHE A 174 -7.23 -13.39 -13.29
C PHE A 174 -8.49 -13.81 -14.04
N LYS A 175 -9.64 -13.93 -13.36
CA LYS A 175 -10.92 -14.27 -13.99
C LYS A 175 -11.37 -13.24 -15.02
N LYS A 176 -11.01 -11.97 -14.82
CA LYS A 176 -11.34 -10.87 -15.72
C LYS A 176 -10.28 -10.63 -16.80
N GLY A 177 -9.18 -11.40 -16.80
CA GLY A 177 -8.06 -11.21 -17.73
C GLY A 177 -7.36 -9.85 -17.57
N LEU A 178 -7.41 -9.27 -16.37
CA LEU A 178 -6.76 -7.99 -16.08
C LEU A 178 -5.26 -8.20 -15.84
N ASN A 179 -4.45 -7.24 -16.27
CA ASN A 179 -3.04 -7.22 -15.93
C ASN A 179 -2.88 -6.95 -14.42
N PRO A 180 -2.27 -7.87 -13.65
CA PRO A 180 -2.08 -7.69 -12.21
C PRO A 180 -1.26 -6.44 -11.87
N ASP A 181 -0.33 -6.03 -12.72
CA ASP A 181 0.55 -4.87 -12.47
C ASP A 181 -0.21 -3.54 -12.61
N ASN A 182 -1.20 -3.50 -13.52
CA ASN A 182 -2.03 -2.32 -13.78
C ASN A 182 -3.21 -2.18 -12.80
N PHE A 183 -3.53 -3.24 -12.04
CA PHE A 183 -4.75 -3.31 -11.24
C PHE A 183 -4.52 -3.75 -9.80
N ILE A 184 -3.89 -4.91 -9.57
CA ILE A 184 -3.74 -5.48 -8.24
C ILE A 184 -2.81 -4.62 -7.41
N ILE A 185 -1.58 -4.37 -7.88
CA ILE A 185 -0.56 -3.67 -7.09
C ILE A 185 -1.06 -2.30 -6.63
N PRO A 186 -1.56 -1.40 -7.52
CA PRO A 186 -1.98 -0.07 -7.06
C PRO A 186 -3.17 -0.11 -6.09
N LEU A 187 -4.13 -1.03 -6.29
CA LEU A 187 -5.29 -1.16 -5.40
C LEU A 187 -4.92 -1.77 -4.06
N GLU A 188 -4.05 -2.78 -4.07
CA GLU A 188 -3.58 -3.49 -2.89
C GLU A 188 -2.81 -2.56 -1.95
N THR A 189 -1.76 -1.89 -2.45
CA THR A 189 -1.00 -0.92 -1.64
C THR A 189 -1.90 0.18 -1.09
N THR A 190 -2.77 0.76 -1.92
CA THR A 190 -3.66 1.84 -1.48
C THR A 190 -4.66 1.39 -0.41
N MET A 191 -5.21 0.19 -0.55
CA MET A 191 -6.13 -0.36 0.45
C MET A 191 -5.41 -0.66 1.75
N THR A 192 -4.21 -1.26 1.68
CA THR A 192 -3.38 -1.53 2.85
C THR A 192 -3.02 -0.25 3.58
N ASP A 193 -2.55 0.78 2.88
CA ASP A 193 -2.26 2.09 3.47
C ASP A 193 -3.49 2.69 4.16
N THR A 194 -4.64 2.66 3.47
CA THR A 194 -5.88 3.23 3.99
C THR A 194 -6.36 2.51 5.23
N ILE A 195 -6.45 1.18 5.20
CA ILE A 195 -6.94 0.38 6.33
C ILE A 195 -5.99 0.51 7.52
N THR A 196 -4.67 0.52 7.28
CA THR A 196 -3.68 0.67 8.35
C THR A 196 -3.76 2.05 9.00
N THR A 197 -3.86 3.10 8.19
CA THR A 197 -4.00 4.47 8.67
C THR A 197 -5.28 4.65 9.47
N VAL A 198 -6.41 4.13 8.98
CA VAL A 198 -7.70 4.18 9.68
C VAL A 198 -7.64 3.41 10.99
N MET A 199 -7.06 2.21 11.00
CA MET A 199 -6.92 1.38 12.20
C MET A 199 -6.06 2.09 13.25
N LEU A 200 -4.92 2.66 12.84
CA LEU A 200 -4.04 3.40 13.73
C LEU A 200 -4.73 4.65 14.30
N ALA A 201 -5.43 5.40 13.44
CA ALA A 201 -6.23 6.55 13.85
C ALA A 201 -7.30 6.18 14.90
N ALA A 202 -7.97 5.04 14.70
CA ALA A 202 -8.97 4.53 15.62
C ALA A 202 -8.35 4.08 16.96
N ILE A 203 -7.24 3.34 16.95
CA ILE A 203 -6.57 2.88 18.18
C ILE A 203 -6.08 4.06 19.00
N LEU A 204 -5.49 5.08 18.37
CA LEU A 204 -5.01 6.29 19.05
C LEU A 204 -6.15 7.21 19.53
N SER A 205 -7.40 6.93 19.16
CA SER A 205 -8.57 7.70 19.58
C SER A 205 -9.19 7.23 20.90
N ILE A 206 -8.78 6.06 21.39
CA ILE A 206 -9.22 5.43 22.63
C ILE A 206 -8.24 5.77 23.74
#